data_AF-A0A7S2TMV3-F1
#
_entry.id   AF-A0A7S2TMV3-F1
#
_cell.length_a   1.000
_cell.length_b   1.000
_cell.length_c   1.000
_cell.angle_alpha   90.00
_cell.angle_beta   90.00
_cell.angle_gamma   90.00
#
_symmetry.space_group_name_H-M   'P 1'
#
loop_
_entity.id
_entity.type
_entity.pdbx_description
1 polymer ?
#
loop_
_entity_poly.entity_id
_entity_poly.type
_entity_poly.pdbx_seq_one_letter_code
_entity_poly.pdbx_strand_id
1 'polypeptide(L)'
;LPQRHTFQSPPTPTMMKLFIALVALFAIAFAHPQTEKVSAALDKDFLMAYLNATTHYGDPKDGCESDEISAQIQGVQGDFCTSKCSLIKACPTDVPTGVTAKPQCALQTSTGDKYCALICSPSSKNDDQCGTNASCKPISGVGVCTYDD
;
A
#
# COMPACT_ATOMS: atom_id res chain seq x y z
N LEU A 1 13.06 -0.75 -44.44
CA LEU A 1 14.43 -0.67 -43.87
C LEU A 1 14.55 -1.79 -42.84
N PRO A 2 15.54 -2.68 -42.96
CA PRO A 2 15.64 -3.93 -42.21
C PRO A 2 16.58 -3.80 -40.99
N GLN A 3 16.51 -4.73 -40.04
CA GLN A 3 17.69 -5.43 -39.55
C GLN A 3 17.31 -6.88 -39.14
N ARG A 4 17.97 -7.84 -39.79
CA ARG A 4 18.11 -9.25 -39.39
C ARG A 4 18.95 -9.32 -38.11
N HIS A 5 18.95 -10.41 -37.34
CA HIS A 5 19.93 -11.50 -37.35
C HIS A 5 19.70 -12.25 -36.02
N THR A 6 19.80 -13.56 -35.80
CA THR A 6 20.13 -14.76 -36.58
C THR A 6 19.61 -15.93 -35.76
N PHE A 7 18.92 -16.87 -36.43
CA PHE A 7 18.41 -18.12 -35.88
C PHE A 7 19.55 -19.13 -35.80
N GLN A 8 19.81 -19.73 -34.63
CA GLN A 8 20.70 -20.90 -34.53
C GLN A 8 20.15 -21.89 -33.50
N SER A 9 19.82 -23.08 -33.99
CA SER A 9 19.51 -24.32 -33.27
C SER A 9 20.10 -25.47 -34.11
N PRO A 10 20.12 -26.73 -33.65
CA PRO A 10 20.68 -27.37 -32.43
C PRO A 10 21.86 -28.30 -32.83
N PRO A 11 22.43 -29.15 -31.94
CA PRO A 11 22.24 -30.59 -32.22
C PRO A 11 22.15 -31.49 -30.97
N THR A 12 21.37 -32.56 -31.13
CA THR A 12 21.16 -33.67 -30.19
C THR A 12 22.40 -34.55 -29.98
N PRO A 13 22.63 -35.12 -28.77
CA PRO A 13 23.79 -35.96 -28.50
C PRO A 13 23.56 -37.41 -28.94
N THR A 14 24.40 -37.89 -29.85
CA THR A 14 24.46 -39.30 -30.26
C THR A 14 25.75 -39.94 -29.72
N MET A 15 25.57 -41.00 -28.93
CA MET A 15 26.45 -42.18 -28.79
C MET A 15 27.88 -42.03 -28.23
N MET A 16 27.98 -42.28 -26.91
CA MET A 16 28.82 -43.28 -26.23
C MET A 16 29.86 -44.07 -27.07
N LYS A 17 31.14 -44.04 -26.62
CA LYS A 17 32.25 -45.04 -26.70
C LYS A 17 33.57 -44.26 -26.46
N LEU A 18 34.59 -44.65 -25.70
CA LEU A 18 35.00 -45.87 -24.99
C LEU A 18 36.17 -45.46 -24.04
N PHE A 19 36.33 -46.17 -22.92
CA PHE A 19 37.33 -46.06 -21.83
C PHE A 19 38.80 -45.93 -22.32
N ILE A 20 39.75 -45.30 -21.59
CA ILE A 20 40.68 -45.98 -20.66
C ILE A 20 41.49 -44.98 -19.79
N ALA A 21 41.40 -45.19 -18.47
CA ALA A 21 42.28 -44.94 -17.32
C ALA A 21 43.54 -44.02 -17.39
N LEU A 22 43.51 -42.98 -16.53
CA LEU A 22 44.62 -42.63 -15.62
C LEU A 22 44.01 -41.98 -14.37
N VAL A 23 44.12 -42.67 -13.23
CA VAL A 23 43.45 -42.33 -11.98
C VAL A 23 44.36 -41.44 -11.13
N ALA A 24 43.75 -40.44 -10.49
CA ALA A 24 44.23 -39.63 -9.36
C ALA A 24 45.15 -38.41 -9.64
N LEU A 25 44.54 -37.33 -10.14
CA LEU A 25 44.68 -36.04 -9.47
C LEU A 25 43.35 -35.74 -8.79
N PHE A 26 43.45 -35.71 -7.46
CA PHE A 26 42.37 -35.73 -6.49
C PHE A 26 41.36 -34.59 -6.62
N ALA A 27 40.16 -34.89 -6.13
CA ALA A 27 39.08 -33.99 -5.76
C ALA A 27 38.32 -33.35 -6.92
N ILE A 28 37.35 -34.12 -7.44
CA ILE A 28 35.92 -33.75 -7.40
C ILE A 28 35.74 -32.34 -6.79
N ALA A 29 35.80 -31.29 -7.61
CA ALA A 29 35.34 -29.99 -7.18
C ALA A 29 33.82 -30.13 -7.07
N PHE A 30 33.42 -30.49 -5.85
CA PHE A 30 32.08 -30.70 -5.37
C PHE A 30 31.12 -29.77 -6.09
N ALA A 31 30.03 -30.36 -6.61
CA ALA A 31 28.78 -29.66 -6.79
C ALA A 31 28.56 -28.87 -5.49
N HIS A 32 28.84 -27.57 -5.51
CA HIS A 32 28.60 -26.72 -4.36
C HIS A 32 27.08 -26.61 -4.28
N PRO A 33 26.41 -27.17 -3.25
CA PRO A 33 25.06 -26.73 -2.96
C PRO A 33 25.17 -25.23 -2.68
N GLN A 34 24.68 -24.41 -3.61
CA GLN A 34 24.58 -22.97 -3.41
C GLN A 34 23.59 -22.78 -2.26
N THR A 35 24.13 -22.68 -1.05
CA THR A 35 23.33 -22.38 0.12
C THR A 35 23.07 -20.88 0.05
N GLU A 36 21.99 -20.49 -0.61
CA GLU A 36 21.54 -19.10 -0.61
C GLU A 36 21.18 -18.74 0.83
N LYS A 37 22.00 -17.88 1.43
CA LYS A 37 21.73 -17.31 2.74
C LYS A 37 20.55 -16.37 2.58
N VAL A 38 19.36 -16.81 2.96
CA VAL A 38 18.20 -15.93 3.08
C VAL A 38 18.42 -15.05 4.31
N SER A 39 18.79 -13.80 4.10
CA SER A 39 18.86 -12.80 5.16
C SER A 39 17.44 -12.51 5.66
N ALA A 40 17.24 -12.51 6.99
CA ALA A 40 15.98 -12.25 7.68
C ALA A 40 15.59 -10.75 7.67
N ALA A 41 15.74 -10.09 6.53
CA ALA A 41 15.19 -8.76 6.31
C ALA A 41 13.79 -8.95 5.71
N LEU A 42 12.77 -8.37 6.36
CA LEU A 42 11.46 -8.26 5.75
C LEU A 42 11.58 -7.36 4.53
N ASP A 43 11.08 -7.85 3.40
CA ASP A 43 11.07 -7.09 2.17
C ASP A 43 10.38 -5.75 2.43
N LYS A 44 11.07 -4.65 2.12
CA LYS A 44 10.58 -3.29 2.35
C LYS A 44 9.28 -3.02 1.59
N ASP A 45 9.06 -3.71 0.47
CA ASP A 45 7.84 -3.56 -0.32
C ASP A 45 6.70 -4.36 0.32
N PHE A 46 6.98 -5.53 0.93
CA PHE A 46 6.04 -6.22 1.83
C PHE A 46 5.73 -5.41 3.09
N LEU A 47 6.72 -4.76 3.70
CA LEU A 47 6.50 -3.87 4.84
C LEU A 47 5.66 -2.66 4.44
N MET A 48 5.95 -2.02 3.31
CA MET A 48 5.12 -0.93 2.82
C MET A 48 3.72 -1.40 2.43
N ALA A 49 3.55 -2.58 1.84
CA ALA A 49 2.22 -3.13 1.54
C ALA A 49 1.44 -3.54 2.81
N TYR A 50 2.11 -4.01 3.86
CA TYR A 50 1.50 -4.30 5.16
C TYR A 50 1.18 -3.03 5.95
N LEU A 51 2.03 -2.00 5.85
CA LEU A 51 1.82 -0.69 6.46
C LEU A 51 0.80 0.16 5.69
N ASN A 52 0.69 -0.05 4.38
CA ASN A 52 -0.30 0.51 3.47
C ASN A 52 -1.40 -0.52 3.19
N ALA A 53 -1.76 -1.34 4.17
CA ALA A 53 -3.04 -2.02 4.11
C ALA A 53 -4.09 -0.91 3.98
N THR A 54 -4.63 -0.76 2.77
CA THR A 54 -5.55 0.34 2.45
C THR A 54 -6.75 0.19 3.38
N THR A 55 -6.93 1.20 4.22
CA THR A 55 -8.10 1.34 5.08
C THR A 55 -8.91 2.50 4.55
N HIS A 56 -10.17 2.57 4.97
CA HIS A 56 -10.96 3.77 4.77
C HIS A 56 -10.31 4.98 5.44
N TYR A 57 -10.70 6.18 5.01
CA TYR A 57 -10.20 7.46 5.56
C TYR A 57 -8.70 7.70 5.35
N GLY A 58 -8.09 6.99 4.40
CA GLY A 58 -6.70 7.16 4.03
C GLY A 58 -6.42 8.46 3.29
N ASP A 59 -5.14 8.61 2.94
CA ASP A 59 -4.63 9.73 2.16
C ASP A 59 -4.99 9.57 0.68
N PRO A 60 -5.73 10.52 0.07
CA PRO A 60 -6.07 10.46 -1.35
C PRO A 60 -4.89 10.30 -2.31
N LYS A 61 -3.68 10.72 -1.94
CA LYS A 61 -2.50 10.57 -2.79
C LYS A 61 -2.11 9.11 -3.02
N ASP A 62 -2.42 8.25 -2.05
CA ASP A 62 -2.15 6.81 -2.08
C ASP A 62 -3.31 6.03 -2.71
N GLY A 63 -4.38 6.74 -3.08
CA GLY A 63 -5.64 6.19 -3.59
C GLY A 63 -6.64 5.92 -2.47
N CYS A 64 -7.92 6.08 -2.80
CA CYS A 64 -9.01 5.76 -1.88
C CYS A 64 -9.52 4.33 -2.09
N GLU A 65 -10.18 3.79 -1.07
CA GLU A 65 -10.87 2.50 -1.18
C GLU A 65 -11.95 2.51 -2.27
N SER A 66 -12.35 1.31 -2.69
CA SER A 66 -13.24 1.15 -3.84
C SER A 66 -14.63 1.79 -3.69
N ASP A 67 -15.11 2.01 -2.47
CA ASP A 67 -16.37 2.71 -2.18
C ASP A 67 -16.18 4.12 -1.60
N GLU A 68 -14.95 4.63 -1.68
CA GLU A 68 -14.56 5.97 -1.26
C GLU A 68 -14.29 6.89 -2.45
N ILE A 69 -14.37 8.19 -2.18
CA ILE A 69 -13.94 9.25 -3.08
C ILE A 69 -12.95 10.16 -2.35
N SER A 70 -12.06 10.82 -3.10
CA SER A 70 -11.32 11.97 -2.59
C SER A 70 -12.28 13.16 -2.48
N ALA A 71 -12.41 13.72 -1.29
CA ALA A 71 -13.29 14.86 -1.01
C ALA A 71 -12.53 16.00 -0.34
N GLN A 72 -12.97 17.22 -0.66
CA GLN A 72 -12.55 18.44 -0.01
C GLN A 72 -13.78 19.14 0.57
N ILE A 73 -13.68 19.63 1.80
CA ILE A 73 -14.72 20.45 2.41
C ILE A 73 -14.46 21.91 2.05
N GLN A 74 -15.48 22.63 1.57
CA GLN A 74 -15.35 24.04 1.22
C GLN A 74 -14.86 24.87 2.41
N GLY A 75 -13.76 25.59 2.22
CA GLY A 75 -13.15 26.44 3.25
C GLY A 75 -12.32 25.70 4.29
N VAL A 76 -12.12 24.39 4.14
CA VAL A 76 -11.22 23.57 4.96
C VAL A 76 -10.05 23.13 4.08
N GLN A 77 -8.83 23.26 4.60
CA GLN A 77 -7.63 22.85 3.87
C GLN A 77 -7.47 21.33 3.91
N GLY A 78 -7.05 20.77 2.77
CA GLY A 78 -6.71 19.36 2.63
C GLY A 78 -7.87 18.50 2.15
N ASP A 79 -7.50 17.37 1.56
CA ASP A 79 -8.40 16.36 1.02
C ASP A 79 -8.40 15.13 1.94
N PHE A 80 -9.38 14.25 1.76
CA PHE A 80 -9.45 12.98 2.50
C PHE A 80 -10.30 11.98 1.74
N CYS A 81 -10.03 10.69 1.94
CA CYS A 81 -10.89 9.64 1.43
C CYS A 81 -12.16 9.51 2.28
N THR A 82 -13.31 9.37 1.61
CA THR A 82 -14.60 9.27 2.29
C THR A 82 -15.60 8.39 1.55
N SER A 83 -16.29 7.54 2.31
CA SER A 83 -17.41 6.72 1.84
C SER A 83 -18.76 7.40 2.10
N LYS A 84 -19.75 7.15 1.22
CA LYS A 84 -21.16 7.51 1.51
C LYS A 84 -21.72 6.77 2.73
N CYS A 85 -22.58 7.43 3.49
CA CYS A 85 -23.32 6.86 4.61
C CYS A 85 -24.80 7.23 4.60
N SER A 86 -25.61 6.49 5.37
CA SER A 86 -27.04 6.73 5.53
C SER A 86 -27.56 6.14 6.84
N LEU A 87 -28.87 6.19 7.07
CA LEU A 87 -29.50 5.53 8.23
C LEU A 87 -29.30 4.01 8.25
N ILE A 88 -29.07 3.40 7.07
CA ILE A 88 -28.89 1.95 6.92
C ILE A 88 -27.47 1.55 6.49
N LYS A 89 -26.64 2.51 6.03
CA LYS A 89 -25.22 2.31 5.73
C LYS A 89 -24.39 3.08 6.76
N ALA A 90 -23.87 2.36 7.75
CA ALA A 90 -22.93 2.90 8.72
C ALA A 90 -21.59 3.26 8.07
N CYS A 91 -20.83 4.11 8.76
CA CYS A 91 -19.46 4.40 8.37
C CYS A 91 -18.54 3.19 8.62
N PRO A 92 -17.64 2.86 7.68
CA PRO A 92 -16.54 1.94 7.92
C PRO A 92 -15.79 2.27 9.23
N THR A 93 -15.26 1.24 9.88
CA THR A 93 -14.63 1.37 11.20
C THR A 93 -13.16 1.02 11.21
N ASP A 94 -12.66 0.42 10.13
CA ASP A 94 -11.25 0.36 9.85
C ASP A 94 -10.73 1.76 9.57
N VAL A 95 -9.64 2.12 10.24
CA VAL A 95 -9.03 3.44 10.17
C VAL A 95 -7.52 3.26 10.01
N PRO A 96 -6.81 4.25 9.45
CA PRO A 96 -5.36 4.18 9.30
C PRO A 96 -4.66 3.97 10.64
N THR A 97 -3.46 3.38 10.59
CA THR A 97 -2.67 3.13 11.80
C THR A 97 -2.41 4.42 12.58
N GLY A 98 -2.64 4.39 13.89
CA GLY A 98 -2.41 5.53 14.78
C GLY A 98 -3.60 6.51 14.86
N VAL A 99 -4.64 6.33 14.04
CA VAL A 99 -5.86 7.14 14.12
C VAL A 99 -6.65 6.78 15.37
N THR A 100 -7.02 7.80 16.14
CA THR A 100 -7.91 7.67 17.31
C THR A 100 -9.21 8.46 17.15
N ALA A 101 -9.28 9.35 16.15
CA ALA A 101 -10.51 9.99 15.70
C ALA A 101 -11.56 8.93 15.33
N LYS A 102 -12.84 9.24 15.57
CA LYS A 102 -13.92 8.29 15.34
C LYS A 102 -14.64 8.59 14.02
N PRO A 103 -14.90 7.58 13.18
CA PRO A 103 -15.74 7.75 11.99
C PRO A 103 -17.16 8.15 12.38
N GLN A 104 -17.67 9.21 11.75
CA GLN A 104 -19.05 9.65 11.90
C GLN A 104 -19.66 10.03 10.56
N CYS A 105 -20.95 9.76 10.40
CA CYS A 105 -21.74 10.21 9.26
C CYS A 105 -22.12 11.70 9.43
N ALA A 106 -21.11 12.57 9.37
CA ALA A 106 -21.18 13.96 9.82
C ALA A 106 -21.27 14.97 8.69
N LEU A 107 -20.91 14.58 7.46
CA LEU A 107 -20.88 15.49 6.32
C LEU A 107 -22.15 15.36 5.49
N GLN A 108 -22.60 16.48 4.93
CA GLN A 108 -23.74 16.52 4.02
C GLN A 108 -23.48 17.49 2.87
N THR A 109 -23.76 17.06 1.64
CA THR A 109 -23.70 17.92 0.45
C THR A 109 -24.94 18.80 0.33
N SER A 110 -24.90 19.82 -0.52
CA SER A 110 -26.07 20.65 -0.85
C SER A 110 -27.23 19.87 -1.50
N THR A 111 -26.92 18.73 -2.14
CA THR A 111 -27.91 17.80 -2.72
C THR A 111 -28.48 16.82 -1.70
N GLY A 112 -27.96 16.81 -0.47
CA GLY A 112 -28.46 16.00 0.64
C GLY A 112 -27.75 14.66 0.85
N ASP A 113 -26.77 14.30 0.01
CA ASP A 113 -25.94 13.11 0.20
C ASP A 113 -25.12 13.23 1.48
N LYS A 114 -24.97 12.14 2.23
CA LYS A 114 -24.18 12.10 3.46
C LYS A 114 -22.91 11.29 3.30
N TYR A 115 -21.86 11.74 3.97
CA TYR A 115 -20.52 11.18 3.89
C TYR A 115 -19.90 11.01 5.28
N CYS A 116 -19.01 10.02 5.37
CA CYS A 116 -18.26 9.74 6.58
C CYS A 116 -17.06 10.65 6.72
N ALA A 117 -16.70 11.00 7.95
CA ALA A 117 -15.47 11.70 8.25
C ALA A 117 -14.92 11.24 9.59
N LEU A 118 -13.60 11.31 9.74
CA LEU A 118 -12.94 11.15 11.03
C LEU A 118 -13.08 12.45 11.82
N ILE A 119 -13.87 12.40 12.90
CA ILE A 119 -14.11 13.57 13.76
C ILE A 119 -13.08 13.60 14.87
N CYS A 120 -12.40 14.73 14.97
CA CYS A 120 -11.35 15.02 15.95
C CYS A 120 -11.74 16.23 16.80
N SER A 121 -11.07 16.38 17.94
CA SER A 121 -11.26 17.49 18.87
C SER A 121 -10.25 18.59 18.54
N PRO A 122 -10.71 19.79 18.10
CA PRO A 122 -9.82 20.90 17.84
C PRO A 122 -9.27 21.42 19.18
N SER A 123 -8.10 20.93 19.61
CA SER A 123 -7.41 21.28 20.85
C SER A 123 -5.90 21.32 20.63
N SER A 124 -5.10 21.72 21.61
CA SER A 124 -3.66 22.02 21.44
C SER A 124 -2.78 20.88 20.90
N LYS A 125 -3.33 19.67 20.69
CA LYS A 125 -2.70 18.50 20.06
C LYS A 125 -3.48 18.01 18.83
N ASN A 126 -4.03 18.95 18.06
CA ASN A 126 -4.97 18.73 16.95
C ASN A 126 -4.69 17.44 16.15
N ASP A 127 -3.45 17.18 15.80
CA ASP A 127 -3.12 16.18 14.78
C ASP A 127 -2.93 14.77 15.36
N ASP A 128 -2.73 14.62 16.67
CA ASP A 128 -2.47 13.32 17.32
C ASP A 128 -3.63 12.32 17.10
N GLN A 129 -4.84 12.80 16.81
CA GLN A 129 -6.00 11.95 16.58
C GLN A 129 -6.12 11.45 15.14
N CYS A 130 -5.47 12.14 14.20
CA CYS A 130 -5.63 11.93 12.77
C CYS A 130 -4.58 10.98 12.18
N GLY A 131 -3.62 10.54 12.99
CA GLY A 131 -2.57 9.63 12.54
C GLY A 131 -1.49 10.37 11.75
N THR A 132 -0.63 9.60 11.08
CA THR A 132 0.53 10.14 10.37
C THR A 132 0.10 10.94 9.14
N ASN A 133 0.72 12.11 8.94
CA ASN A 133 0.52 13.02 7.79
C ASN A 133 -0.88 13.66 7.64
N ALA A 134 -1.82 13.37 8.53
CA ALA A 134 -3.09 14.06 8.59
C ALA A 134 -3.10 15.11 9.71
N SER A 135 -3.93 16.14 9.55
CA SER A 135 -4.12 17.20 10.53
C SER A 135 -5.59 17.36 10.89
N CYS A 136 -5.89 17.74 12.13
CA CYS A 136 -7.27 18.03 12.54
C CYS A 136 -7.62 19.48 12.21
N LYS A 137 -8.48 19.67 11.21
CA LYS A 137 -8.94 20.98 10.77
C LYS A 137 -10.25 21.35 11.45
N PRO A 138 -10.33 22.52 12.11
CA PRO A 138 -11.56 22.94 12.77
C PRO A 138 -12.65 23.27 11.74
N ILE A 139 -13.86 22.78 12.00
CA ILE A 139 -15.06 23.10 11.24
C ILE A 139 -16.27 23.19 12.18
N SER A 140 -16.95 24.34 12.18
CA SER A 140 -18.22 24.54 12.88
C SER A 140 -18.24 24.07 14.35
N GLY A 141 -17.14 24.26 15.09
CA GLY A 141 -17.03 23.90 16.51
C GLY A 141 -16.55 22.46 16.79
N VAL A 142 -16.35 21.63 15.76
CA VAL A 142 -15.66 20.33 15.83
C VAL A 142 -14.40 20.36 14.95
N GLY A 143 -13.75 19.22 14.71
CA GLY A 143 -12.67 19.08 13.75
C GLY A 143 -12.84 17.85 12.84
N VAL A 144 -12.22 17.91 11.66
CA VAL A 144 -12.14 16.81 10.69
C VAL A 144 -10.68 16.56 10.34
N CYS A 145 -10.28 15.29 10.30
CA CYS A 145 -8.95 14.90 9.83
C CYS A 145 -8.86 15.03 8.30
N THR A 146 -7.86 15.77 7.81
CA THR A 146 -7.57 15.93 6.38
C THR A 146 -6.06 15.79 6.12
N TYR A 147 -5.70 15.53 4.87
CA TYR A 147 -4.34 15.44 4.35
C TYR A 147 -4.05 16.69 3.51
N ASP A 148 -2.93 17.38 3.78
CA ASP A 148 -2.64 18.72 3.24
C ASP A 148 -1.75 18.73 1.99
N ASP A 149 -1.31 17.56 1.52
CA ASP A 149 -0.23 17.41 0.52
C ASP A 149 -0.68 17.21 -0.94
#